data_AF-A0AA86N1Z1-F1
#
_entry.id   AF-A0AA86N1Z1-F1
#
_cell.length_a   1.000
_cell.length_b   1.000
_cell.length_c   1.000
_cell.angle_alpha   90.00
_cell.angle_beta   90.00
_cell.angle_gamma   90.00
#
_symmetry.space_group_name_H-M   'P 1'
#
loop_
_entity.id
_entity.type
_entity.pdbx_description
1 polymer ?
#
loop_
_entity_poly.entity_id
_entity_poly.type
_entity_poly.pdbx_seq_one_letter_code
_entity_poly.pdbx_strand_id
1 'polypeptide(L)'
;MRRMSYVIAAVLALSLSGCSYLFYPKADHYLTQAKGTTGVQTIENLTTMLEASAKAALDPTTYQAAMDDLHNQVHALDQSFCGVTEQQAKTVTYAKAVTLKQELWAVFKRLWKQRHDQGMRVAHLDLFAKRLQELRETVRLL
;
A
#
# COMPACT_ATOMS: atom_id res chain seq x y z
N MET A 1 3.42 16.08 36.53
CA MET A 1 3.70 14.63 36.35
C MET A 1 2.48 13.85 35.88
N ARG A 2 1.34 13.89 36.58
CA ARG A 2 0.12 13.10 36.25
C ARG A 2 -0.45 13.30 34.83
N ARG A 3 -0.46 14.54 34.31
CA ARG A 3 -0.91 14.85 32.92
C ARG A 3 0.03 14.31 31.84
N MET A 4 1.33 14.24 32.12
CA MET A 4 2.34 13.75 31.20
C MET A 4 2.25 12.22 31.07
N SER A 5 1.93 11.52 32.16
CA SER A 5 1.69 10.07 32.17
C SER A 5 0.48 9.66 31.30
N TYR A 6 -0.59 10.47 31.25
CA TYR A 6 -1.74 10.17 30.38
C TYR A 6 -1.43 10.37 28.90
N VAL A 7 -0.62 11.37 28.54
CA VAL A 7 -0.18 11.57 27.15
C VAL A 7 0.74 10.44 26.70
N ILE A 8 1.69 10.03 27.55
CA ILE A 8 2.59 8.91 27.25
C ILE A 8 1.82 7.59 27.15
N ALA A 9 0.85 7.35 28.02
CA ALA A 9 -0.01 6.17 27.95
C ALA A 9 -0.90 6.16 26.68
N ALA A 10 -1.42 7.32 26.26
CA ALA A 10 -2.19 7.43 25.02
C ALA A 10 -1.32 7.20 23.77
N VAL A 11 -0.10 7.76 23.74
CA VAL A 11 0.86 7.54 22.65
C VAL A 11 1.29 6.06 22.59
N LEU A 12 1.53 5.43 23.75
CA LEU A 12 1.85 4.01 23.82
C LEU A 12 0.67 3.13 23.38
N ALA A 13 -0.55 3.45 23.78
CA ALA A 13 -1.76 2.73 23.35
C ALA A 13 -1.96 2.81 21.83
N LEU A 14 -1.70 3.96 21.22
CA LEU A 14 -1.73 4.15 19.75
C LEU A 14 -0.59 3.39 19.03
N SER A 15 0.53 3.13 19.72
CA SER A 15 1.67 2.39 19.15
C SER A 15 1.57 0.87 19.31
N LEU A 16 0.76 0.38 20.26
CA LEU A 16 0.59 -1.06 20.54
C LEU A 16 -0.48 -1.73 19.66
N SER A 17 -1.42 -0.95 19.11
CA SER A 17 -2.20 -1.38 17.95
C SER A 17 -1.33 -1.22 16.71
N GLY A 18 -0.58 -2.25 16.32
CA GLY A 18 0.36 -2.26 15.19
C GLY A 18 -0.21 -1.93 13.80
N CYS A 19 -1.36 -1.28 13.72
CA CYS A 19 -1.94 -0.68 12.54
C CYS A 19 -2.10 0.82 12.82
N SER A 20 -1.15 1.63 12.34
CA SER A 20 -1.16 3.09 12.47
C SER A 20 -2.24 3.75 11.60
N TYR A 21 -3.51 3.40 11.81
CA TYR A 21 -4.69 3.90 11.09
C TYR A 21 -4.82 5.42 11.09
N LEU A 22 -4.18 6.12 12.03
CA LEU A 22 -4.14 7.58 12.09
C LEU A 22 -3.61 8.20 10.78
N PHE A 23 -2.67 7.53 10.10
CA PHE A 23 -2.04 8.05 8.90
C PHE A 23 -2.66 7.53 7.60
N TYR A 24 -3.52 6.51 7.68
CA TYR A 24 -4.17 5.88 6.53
C TYR A 24 -5.60 5.42 6.87
N PRO A 25 -6.50 6.36 7.17
CA PRO A 25 -7.82 6.05 7.74
C PRO A 25 -8.75 5.27 6.80
N LYS A 26 -8.44 5.19 5.50
CA LYS A 26 -9.24 4.48 4.50
C LYS A 26 -8.62 3.14 4.04
N ALA A 27 -7.50 2.70 4.61
CA ALA A 27 -6.88 1.44 4.16
C ALA A 27 -7.84 0.23 4.30
N ASP A 28 -8.53 0.10 5.44
CA ASP A 28 -9.50 -0.98 5.65
C ASP A 28 -10.69 -0.91 4.66
N HIS A 29 -11.10 0.30 4.29
CA HIS A 29 -12.14 0.50 3.27
C HIS A 29 -11.68 -0.04 1.92
N TYR A 30 -10.46 0.27 1.48
CA TYR A 30 -9.92 -0.25 0.23
C TYR A 30 -9.66 -1.76 0.28
N LEU A 31 -9.19 -2.28 1.43
CA LEU A 31 -9.02 -3.72 1.62
C LEU A 31 -10.36 -4.46 1.49
N THR A 32 -11.43 -3.89 2.06
CA THR A 32 -12.79 -4.42 1.95
C THR A 32 -13.32 -4.33 0.52
N GLN A 33 -13.13 -3.18 -0.14
CA GLN A 33 -13.54 -2.95 -1.52
C GLN A 33 -12.86 -3.93 -2.49
N ALA A 34 -11.59 -4.22 -2.26
CA ALA A 34 -10.80 -5.11 -3.10
C ALA A 34 -10.96 -6.60 -2.79
N LYS A 35 -11.68 -6.96 -1.72
CA LYS A 35 -11.78 -8.34 -1.24
C LYS A 35 -12.27 -9.29 -2.33
N GLY A 36 -11.42 -10.24 -2.70
CA GLY A 36 -11.74 -11.34 -3.60
C GLY A 36 -12.17 -12.61 -2.87
N THR A 37 -12.41 -13.68 -3.62
CA THR A 37 -12.65 -15.04 -3.10
C THR A 37 -11.39 -15.63 -2.46
N THR A 38 -10.21 -15.16 -2.85
CA THR A 38 -8.90 -15.57 -2.30
C THR A 38 -8.06 -14.35 -1.90
N GLY A 39 -7.04 -14.57 -1.07
CA GLY A 39 -6.04 -13.54 -0.75
C GLY A 39 -5.29 -13.05 -1.99
N VAL A 40 -4.93 -13.97 -2.90
CA VAL A 40 -4.30 -13.67 -4.20
C VAL A 40 -5.19 -12.72 -5.01
N GLN A 41 -6.48 -13.03 -5.14
CA GLN A 41 -7.41 -12.16 -5.88
C GLN A 41 -7.58 -10.79 -5.19
N THR A 42 -7.54 -10.73 -3.87
CA THR A 42 -7.59 -9.46 -3.12
C THR A 42 -6.36 -8.59 -3.43
N ILE A 43 -5.18 -9.19 -3.47
CA ILE A 43 -3.94 -8.51 -3.87
C ILE A 43 -4.05 -8.02 -5.33
N GLU A 44 -4.53 -8.85 -6.26
CA GLU A 44 -4.73 -8.45 -7.66
C GLU A 44 -5.68 -7.25 -7.81
N ASN A 45 -6.81 -7.28 -7.11
CA ASN A 45 -7.77 -6.18 -7.11
C ASN A 45 -7.14 -4.89 -6.57
N LEU A 46 -6.42 -4.95 -5.44
CA LEU A 46 -5.70 -3.80 -4.88
C LEU A 46 -4.65 -3.26 -5.86
N THR A 47 -3.91 -4.13 -6.54
CA THR A 47 -2.94 -3.66 -7.54
C THR A 47 -3.64 -2.96 -8.71
N THR A 48 -4.86 -3.34 -9.07
CA THR A 48 -5.64 -2.66 -10.12
C THR A 48 -6.09 -1.26 -9.68
N MET A 49 -6.55 -1.15 -8.43
CA MET A 49 -6.94 0.14 -7.85
C MET A 49 -5.75 1.09 -7.74
N LEU A 50 -4.59 0.58 -7.29
CA LEU A 50 -3.34 1.33 -7.21
C LEU A 50 -2.87 1.85 -8.56
N GLU A 51 -3.00 1.05 -9.63
CA GLU A 51 -2.64 1.48 -10.98
C GLU A 51 -3.55 2.62 -11.45
N ALA A 52 -4.86 2.52 -11.19
CA ALA A 52 -5.81 3.58 -11.52
C ALA A 52 -5.51 4.88 -10.77
N SER A 53 -5.23 4.81 -9.46
CA SER A 53 -4.85 5.96 -8.65
C SER A 53 -3.49 6.55 -9.08
N ALA A 54 -2.50 5.72 -9.44
CA ALA A 54 -1.22 6.19 -9.94
C ALA A 54 -1.37 6.96 -11.26
N LYS A 55 -2.23 6.48 -12.17
CA LYS A 55 -2.55 7.16 -13.43
C LYS A 55 -3.30 8.48 -13.19
N ALA A 56 -4.29 8.50 -12.30
CA ALA A 56 -5.01 9.71 -11.94
C ALA A 56 -4.09 10.76 -11.31
N ALA A 57 -3.11 10.36 -10.51
CA ALA A 57 -2.16 11.28 -9.87
C ALA A 57 -1.25 12.06 -10.85
N LEU A 58 -1.24 11.71 -12.13
CA LEU A 58 -0.58 12.47 -13.20
C LEU A 58 -1.38 13.72 -13.60
N ASP A 59 -2.71 13.71 -13.44
CA ASP A 59 -3.58 14.82 -13.79
C ASP A 59 -3.63 15.84 -12.62
N PRO A 60 -3.25 17.11 -12.83
CA PRO A 60 -3.29 18.15 -11.80
C PRO A 60 -4.67 18.32 -11.13
N THR A 61 -5.77 18.04 -11.84
CA THR A 61 -7.14 18.22 -11.33
C THR A 61 -7.57 17.12 -10.36
N THR A 62 -6.97 15.93 -10.47
CA THR A 62 -7.27 14.79 -9.59
C THR A 62 -6.11 14.41 -8.67
N TYR A 63 -4.94 15.04 -8.84
CA TYR A 63 -3.70 14.77 -8.13
C TYR A 63 -3.87 14.55 -6.62
N GLN A 64 -4.51 15.48 -5.92
CA GLN A 64 -4.60 15.41 -4.46
C GLN A 64 -5.39 14.19 -4.00
N ALA A 65 -6.59 14.01 -4.55
CA ALA A 65 -7.44 12.87 -4.24
C ALA A 65 -6.76 11.55 -4.63
N ALA A 66 -6.14 11.50 -5.81
CA ALA A 66 -5.45 10.31 -6.30
C ALA A 66 -4.25 9.92 -5.43
N MET A 67 -3.47 10.88 -4.95
CA MET A 67 -2.36 10.61 -4.03
C MET A 67 -2.84 10.15 -2.65
N ASP A 68 -3.93 10.70 -2.14
CA ASP A 68 -4.54 10.28 -0.88
C ASP A 68 -5.07 8.84 -0.99
N ASP A 69 -5.73 8.51 -2.10
CA ASP A 69 -6.19 7.17 -2.41
C ASP A 69 -5.00 6.20 -2.52
N LEU A 70 -3.97 6.57 -3.29
CA LEU A 70 -2.74 5.77 -3.46
C LEU A 70 -2.10 5.45 -2.11
N HIS A 71 -2.00 6.41 -1.20
CA HIS A 71 -1.43 6.19 0.13
C HIS A 71 -2.21 5.13 0.91
N ASN A 72 -3.52 5.26 0.99
CA ASN A 72 -4.35 4.32 1.74
C ASN A 72 -4.35 2.93 1.10
N GLN A 73 -4.39 2.85 -0.23
CA GLN A 73 -4.36 1.59 -0.97
C GLN A 73 -3.02 0.86 -0.83
N VAL A 74 -1.89 1.57 -0.72
CA VAL A 74 -0.57 0.95 -0.49
C VAL A 74 -0.53 0.27 0.89
N HIS A 75 -1.10 0.89 1.93
CA HIS A 75 -1.26 0.24 3.24
C HIS A 75 -2.21 -0.96 3.19
N ALA A 76 -3.32 -0.85 2.45
CA ALA A 76 -4.24 -1.97 2.25
C ALA A 76 -3.56 -3.15 1.53
N LEU A 77 -2.70 -2.87 0.54
CA LEU A 77 -1.90 -3.86 -0.16
C LEU A 77 -0.96 -4.58 0.81
N ASP A 78 -0.27 -3.85 1.69
CA ASP A 78 0.62 -4.46 2.69
C ASP A 78 -0.13 -5.43 3.61
N GLN A 79 -1.31 -5.02 4.10
CA GLN A 79 -2.18 -5.85 4.92
C GLN A 79 -2.72 -7.08 4.19
N SER A 80 -3.04 -6.96 2.90
CA SER A 80 -3.64 -8.06 2.11
C SER A 80 -2.74 -9.30 1.99
N PHE A 81 -1.43 -9.16 2.18
CA PHE A 81 -0.49 -10.29 2.17
C PHE A 81 -0.69 -11.24 3.36
N CYS A 82 -1.40 -10.82 4.41
CA CYS A 82 -1.83 -11.73 5.48
C CYS A 82 -2.94 -12.70 5.03
N GLY A 83 -3.56 -12.48 3.87
CA GLY A 83 -4.64 -13.31 3.33
C GLY A 83 -4.19 -14.47 2.45
N VAL A 84 -2.89 -14.65 2.19
CA VAL A 84 -2.40 -15.83 1.45
C VAL A 84 -2.45 -17.09 2.31
N THR A 85 -2.59 -18.25 1.68
CA THR A 85 -2.58 -19.52 2.42
C THR A 85 -1.17 -19.87 2.92
N GLU A 86 -1.09 -20.69 3.96
CA GLU A 86 0.20 -21.20 4.47
C GLU A 86 0.99 -21.96 3.39
N GLN A 87 0.30 -22.70 2.52
CA GLN A 87 0.94 -23.44 1.43
C GLN A 87 1.57 -22.49 0.40
N GLN A 88 0.86 -21.42 0.01
CA GLN A 88 1.39 -20.39 -0.88
C GLN A 88 2.57 -19.66 -0.25
N ALA A 89 2.50 -19.37 1.05
CA ALA A 89 3.54 -18.65 1.78
C ALA A 89 4.91 -19.39 1.82
N LYS A 90 4.93 -20.70 1.59
CA LYS A 90 6.14 -21.54 1.54
C LYS A 90 6.82 -21.57 0.17
N THR A 91 6.22 -20.96 -0.86
CA THR A 91 6.75 -21.01 -2.23
C THR A 91 7.80 -19.93 -2.50
N VAL A 92 8.71 -20.21 -3.45
CA VAL A 92 9.67 -19.20 -3.96
C VAL A 92 8.93 -18.04 -4.65
N THR A 93 7.80 -18.33 -5.29
CA THR A 93 6.92 -17.32 -5.88
C THR A 93 6.44 -16.31 -4.84
N TYR A 94 6.05 -16.77 -3.64
CA TYR A 94 5.61 -15.88 -2.57
C TYR A 94 6.77 -15.05 -2.02
N ALA A 95 7.95 -15.66 -1.82
CA ALA A 95 9.15 -14.92 -1.42
C ALA A 95 9.50 -13.80 -2.42
N LYS A 96 9.36 -14.07 -3.73
CA LYS A 96 9.50 -13.06 -4.79
C LYS A 96 8.43 -11.97 -4.69
N ALA A 97 7.15 -12.33 -4.47
CA ALA A 97 6.07 -11.36 -4.31
C ALA A 97 6.29 -10.43 -3.10
N VAL A 98 6.76 -10.98 -1.97
CA VAL A 98 7.11 -10.19 -0.77
C VAL A 98 8.27 -9.23 -1.06
N THR A 99 9.28 -9.67 -1.80
CA THR A 99 10.39 -8.81 -2.22
C THR A 99 9.90 -7.65 -3.09
N LEU A 100 9.08 -7.94 -4.10
CA LEU A 100 8.49 -6.92 -4.98
C LEU A 100 7.60 -5.94 -4.19
N LYS A 101 6.84 -6.42 -3.21
CA LYS A 101 6.07 -5.57 -2.29
C LYS A 101 6.97 -4.59 -1.52
N GLN A 102 8.11 -5.06 -1.00
CA GLN A 102 9.06 -4.21 -0.29
C GLN A 102 9.70 -3.16 -1.20
N GLU A 103 10.05 -3.53 -2.43
CA GLU A 103 10.54 -2.59 -3.44
C GLU A 103 9.50 -1.53 -3.80
N LEU A 104 8.25 -1.96 -4.02
CA LEU A 104 7.11 -1.07 -4.27
C LEU A 104 6.92 -0.08 -3.12
N TRP A 105 7.03 -0.54 -1.87
CA TRP A 105 6.98 0.32 -0.69
C TRP A 105 8.12 1.34 -0.65
N ALA A 106 9.32 0.93 -1.04
CA ALA A 106 10.46 1.84 -1.12
C ALA A 106 10.27 2.92 -2.18
N VAL A 107 9.71 2.57 -3.35
CA VAL A 107 9.33 3.53 -4.40
C VAL A 107 8.24 4.47 -3.89
N PHE A 108 7.19 3.96 -3.26
CA PHE A 108 6.10 4.75 -2.69
C PHE A 108 6.61 5.78 -1.67
N LYS A 109 7.51 5.39 -0.76
CA LYS A 109 8.08 6.35 0.22
C LYS A 109 8.82 7.50 -0.47
N ARG A 110 9.57 7.22 -1.54
CA ARG A 110 10.26 8.26 -2.33
C ARG A 110 9.26 9.15 -3.06
N LEU A 111 8.27 8.56 -3.72
CA LEU A 111 7.15 9.26 -4.34
C LEU A 111 6.48 10.21 -3.33
N TRP A 112 6.11 9.70 -2.16
CA TRP A 112 5.45 10.47 -1.12
C TRP A 112 6.30 11.65 -0.68
N LYS A 113 7.59 11.45 -0.44
CA LYS A 113 8.52 12.53 -0.06
C LYS A 113 8.61 13.62 -1.14
N GLN A 114 8.59 13.24 -2.41
CA GLN A 114 8.83 14.14 -3.54
C GLN A 114 7.55 14.56 -4.28
N ARG A 115 6.36 14.22 -3.76
CA ARG A 115 5.07 14.38 -4.45
C ARG A 115 4.76 15.80 -4.93
N HIS A 116 5.35 16.83 -4.32
CA HIS A 116 5.13 18.22 -4.73
C HIS A 116 6.01 18.67 -5.91
N ASP A 117 7.09 17.95 -6.21
CA ASP A 117 7.90 18.16 -7.41
C ASP A 117 7.28 17.37 -8.57
N GLN A 118 6.87 18.06 -9.65
CA GLN A 118 6.18 17.41 -10.75
C GLN A 118 7.04 16.40 -11.50
N GLY A 119 8.31 16.73 -11.78
CA GLY A 119 9.20 15.84 -12.54
C GLY A 119 9.51 14.58 -11.75
N MET A 120 9.85 14.73 -10.47
CA MET A 120 10.13 13.60 -9.58
C MET A 120 8.88 12.78 -9.30
N ARG A 121 7.71 13.42 -9.12
CA ARG A 121 6.42 12.71 -8.96
C ARG A 121 6.13 11.82 -10.16
N VAL A 122 6.18 12.36 -11.38
CA VAL A 122 5.90 11.60 -12.60
C VAL A 122 6.86 10.43 -12.73
N ALA A 123 8.17 10.66 -12.58
CA ALA A 123 9.17 9.60 -12.66
C ALA A 123 8.96 8.48 -11.63
N HIS A 124 8.57 8.82 -10.40
CA HIS A 124 8.28 7.82 -9.37
C HIS A 124 6.95 7.11 -9.57
N LEU A 125 5.91 7.78 -10.10
CA LEU A 125 4.65 7.14 -10.47
C LEU A 125 4.86 6.10 -11.58
N ASP A 126 5.68 6.42 -12.58
CA ASP A 126 6.04 5.48 -13.65
C ASP A 126 6.78 4.24 -13.12
N LEU A 127 7.77 4.45 -12.24
CA LEU A 127 8.48 3.34 -11.59
C LEU A 127 7.54 2.52 -10.69
N PHE A 128 6.65 3.18 -9.97
CA PHE A 128 5.67 2.53 -9.11
C PHE A 128 4.74 1.63 -9.93
N ALA A 129 4.20 2.12 -11.05
CA ALA A 129 3.34 1.34 -11.94
C ALA A 129 4.05 0.09 -12.50
N LYS A 130 5.32 0.22 -12.90
CA LYS A 130 6.12 -0.94 -13.36
C LYS A 130 6.29 -2.00 -12.26
N ARG A 131 6.66 -1.60 -11.05
CA ARG A 131 6.79 -2.52 -9.92
C ARG A 131 5.47 -3.16 -9.51
N LEU A 132 4.37 -2.42 -9.64
CA LEU A 132 3.03 -2.91 -9.38
C LEU A 132 2.61 -3.99 -10.39
N GLN A 133 2.96 -3.81 -11.67
CA GLN A 133 2.73 -4.81 -12.71
C GLN A 133 3.53 -6.09 -12.45
N GLU A 134 4.84 -5.97 -12.17
CA GLU A 134 5.68 -7.13 -11.83
C GLU A 134 5.16 -7.90 -10.60
N LEU A 135 4.67 -7.16 -9.60
CA LEU A 135 4.03 -7.76 -8.43
C LEU A 135 2.75 -8.50 -8.80
N ARG A 136 1.84 -7.89 -9.57
CA ARG A 136 0.58 -8.50 -10.00
C ARG A 136 0.84 -9.78 -10.80
N GLU A 137 1.77 -9.74 -11.73
CA GLU A 137 2.18 -10.91 -12.53
C GLU A 137 2.75 -12.03 -11.66
N THR A 138 3.57 -11.69 -10.66
CA THR A 138 4.13 -12.68 -9.74
C THR A 138 3.07 -13.30 -8.83
N VAL A 139 2.12 -12.50 -8.33
CA VAL A 139 1.05 -12.97 -7.44
C VAL A 139 0.07 -13.89 -8.16
N ARG A 140 -0.18 -13.69 -9.45
CA ARG A 140 -1.01 -14.59 -10.30
C ARG A 140 -0.46 -16.00 -10.44
N LEU A 141 0.80 -16.22 -10.07
CA LEU A 141 1.45 -17.52 -10.09
C LEU A 141 1.36 -18.26 -8.74
N LEU A 142 0.69 -17.68 -7.74
CA LEU A 142 0.40 -18.26 -6.43
C LEU A 142 -0.93 -19.01 -6.41
#